data_AF-A0A356XHX9-F1
#
_entry.id   AF-A0A356XHX9-F1
#
_cell.length_a   1.000
_cell.length_b   1.000
_cell.length_c   1.000
_cell.angle_alpha   90.00
_cell.angle_beta   90.00
_cell.angle_gamma   90.00
#
_symmetry.space_group_name_H-M   'P 1'
#
loop_
_entity.id
_entity.type
_entity.pdbx_description
1 polymer ?
#
loop_
_entity_poly.entity_id
_entity_poly.type
_entity_poly.pdbx_seq_one_letter_code
_entity_poly.pdbx_strand_id
1 'polypeptide(L)' 'MQYIIQLRIQHALKLLRETDMTITQVAMESGFYDISDFCRKFKNKFGCSPKMFKHK' A
#
# COMPACT_ATOMS: atom_id res chain seq x y z
N MET A 1 -1.88 -12.91 12.65
CA MET A 1 -1.88 -11.49 12.22
C MET A 1 -1.39 -11.20 10.79
N GLN A 2 -0.63 -12.10 10.13
CA GLN A 2 -0.08 -11.82 8.78
C GLN A 2 -1.14 -11.76 7.66
N TYR A 3 -2.24 -12.50 7.81
CA TYR A 3 -3.32 -12.58 6.82
C TYR A 3 -4.00 -11.23 6.58
N ILE A 4 -4.31 -10.48 7.65
CA ILE A 4 -4.93 -9.16 7.55
C ILE A 4 -4.00 -8.18 6.82
N ILE A 5 -2.71 -8.19 7.15
CA ILE A 5 -1.72 -7.33 6.47
C ILE A 5 -1.68 -7.65 4.98
N GLN A 6 -1.75 -8.92 4.61
CA GLN A 6 -1.75 -9.33 3.21
C GLN A 6 -2.99 -8.83 2.46
N LEU A 7 -4.18 -8.93 3.06
CA LEU A 7 -5.41 -8.39 2.49
C LEU A 7 -5.35 -6.87 2.32
N ARG A 8 -4.89 -6.15 3.35
CA ARG A 8 -4.71 -4.69 3.30
C ARG A 8 -3.77 -4.25 2.19
N ILE A 9 -2.65 -4.97 2.04
CA ILE A 9 -1.68 -4.72 0.99
C ILE A 9 -2.26 -5.02 -0.40
N GLN A 10 -3.06 -6.08 -0.57
CA GLN A 10 -3.74 -6.34 -1.84
C GLN A 10 -4.78 -5.27 -2.18
N HIS A 11 -5.51 -4.78 -1.19
CA HIS A 11 -6.41 -3.63 -1.39
C HIS A 11 -5.62 -2.40 -1.85
N ALA A 12 -4.50 -2.10 -1.20
CA ALA A 12 -3.62 -0.99 -1.59
C ALA A 12 -3.16 -1.07 -3.05
N LEU A 13 -2.80 -2.27 -3.52
CA LEU A 13 -2.40 -2.47 -4.94
C LEU A 13 -3.51 -2.12 -5.91
N LYS A 14 -4.74 -2.48 -5.58
CA LYS A 14 -5.92 -2.17 -6.40
C LYS A 14 -6.09 -0.65 -6.49
N LEU A 15 -6.04 0.03 -5.35
CA LEU A 15 -6.17 1.49 -5.29
C LEU A 15 -5.02 2.20 -6.03
N LEU A 16 -3.78 1.72 -5.93
CA LEU A 16 -2.63 2.31 -6.64
C LEU A 16 -2.75 2.22 -8.17
N ARG A 17 -3.48 1.22 -8.70
CA ARG A 17 -3.64 1.00 -10.14
C ARG A 17 -4.91 1.62 -10.71
N GLU A 18 -5.99 1.58 -9.94
CA GLU A 18 -7.32 1.96 -10.42
C GLU A 18 -7.69 3.41 -10.08
N THR A 19 -6.87 4.10 -9.27
CA THR A 19 -7.19 5.44 -8.78
C THR A 19 -5.99 6.39 -8.79
N ASP A 20 -6.28 7.68 -8.84
CA ASP A 20 -5.27 8.74 -8.70
C ASP A 20 -4.94 9.11 -7.25
N MET A 21 -5.41 8.31 -6.28
CA MET A 21 -5.18 8.57 -4.86
C MET A 21 -3.70 8.73 -4.52
N THR A 22 -3.40 9.68 -3.63
CA THR A 22 -2.06 9.83 -3.06
C THR A 22 -1.69 8.59 -2.25
N ILE A 23 -0.38 8.36 -2.06
CA ILE A 23 0.11 7.22 -1.26
C ILE A 23 -0.46 7.26 0.17
N THR A 24 -0.65 8.46 0.71
CA THR A 24 -1.29 8.68 2.02
C THR A 24 -2.73 8.18 2.05
N GLN A 25 -3.54 8.56 1.05
CA GLN A 25 -4.94 8.12 0.94
C GLN A 25 -5.01 6.60 0.76
N VAL A 26 -4.18 6.03 -0.12
CA VAL A 26 -4.10 4.57 -0.29
C VAL A 26 -3.80 3.87 1.02
N ALA A 27 -2.85 4.37 1.83
CA ALA A 27 -2.52 3.77 3.11
C ALA A 27 -3.71 3.78 4.08
N MET A 28 -4.40 4.93 4.19
CA MET A 28 -5.57 5.10 5.05
C MET A 28 -6.73 4.19 4.62
N GLU A 29 -7.08 4.20 3.33
CA GLU A 29 -8.15 3.36 2.75
C GLU A 29 -7.84 1.87 2.83
N SER A 30 -6.56 1.51 2.88
CA SER A 30 -6.10 0.13 3.06
C SER A 30 -6.03 -0.27 4.54
N GLY A 31 -6.45 0.60 5.47
CA GLY A 31 -6.49 0.32 6.91
C GLY A 31 -5.12 0.40 7.60
N PHE A 32 -4.18 1.17 7.07
CA PHE A 32 -2.93 1.52 7.75
C PHE A 32 -3.07 2.88 8.44
N TYR A 33 -2.78 2.91 9.74
CA TYR A 33 -2.77 4.15 10.54
C TYR A 33 -1.48 4.95 10.37
N ASP A 34 -0.39 4.28 9.98
CA ASP A 34 0.92 4.90 9.79
C ASP A 34 1.44 4.62 8.38
N ILE A 35 1.77 5.70 7.67
CA ILE A 35 2.24 5.67 6.28
C ILE A 35 3.63 5.04 6.18
N SER A 36 4.48 5.24 7.18
CA SER A 36 5.85 4.70 7.19
C SER A 36 5.83 3.18 7.33
N ASP A 37 4.96 2.66 8.20
CA ASP A 37 4.73 1.23 8.39
C ASP A 37 4.11 0.60 7.14
N PHE A 38 3.13 1.26 6.51
CA PHE A 38 2.61 0.85 5.20
C PHE A 38 3.72 0.76 4.16
N CYS A 39 4.50 1.82 3.97
CA CYS A 39 5.58 1.86 2.98
C CYS A 39 6.61 0.75 3.23
N ARG A 40 6.98 0.52 4.49
CA ARG A 40 7.90 -0.55 4.88
C ARG A 40 7.33 -1.94 4.58
N LYS A 41 6.08 -2.21 4.97
CA LYS A 41 5.42 -3.51 4.73
C LYS A 41 5.20 -3.75 3.24
N PHE A 42 4.80 -2.73 2.49
CA PHE A 42 4.64 -2.79 1.05
C PHE A 42 5.98 -3.09 0.37
N LYS A 43 7.04 -2.35 0.71
CA LYS A 43 8.38 -2.57 0.18
C LYS A 43 8.92 -3.96 0.52
N ASN A 44 8.70 -4.45 1.74
CA ASN A 44 9.10 -5.80 2.13
C ASN A 44 8.35 -6.89 1.34
N LYS A 45 7.12 -6.61 0.87
CA LYS A 45 6.30 -7.57 0.12
C LYS A 45 6.54 -7.51 -1.40
N PHE A 46 6.77 -6.32 -1.96
CA PHE A 46 6.86 -6.08 -3.42
C PHE A 46 8.26 -5.68 -3.91
N GLY A 47 9.22 -5.47 -3.00
CA GLY A 47 10.58 -5.05 -3.35
C GLY A 47 10.71 -3.58 -3.79
N CYS A 48 9.61 -2.84 -3.92
CA CYS A 48 9.58 -1.45 -4.35
C CYS A 48 8.64 -0.60 -3.47
N SER A 49 8.80 0.72 -3.49
CA SER A 49 7.92 1.61 -2.74
C SER A 49 6.54 1.73 -3.41
N PRO A 50 5.46 2.01 -2.65
CA PRO A 50 4.14 2.27 -3.23
C PRO A 50 4.15 3.36 -4.31
N LYS A 51 4.97 4.41 -4.10
CA LYS A 51 5.18 5.50 -5.06
C LYS A 51 5.77 4.99 -6.38
N MET A 52 6.81 4.16 -6.30
CA MET A 52 7.43 3.58 -7.49
C MET A 52 6.49 2.63 -8.21
N PHE A 53 5.66 1.89 -7.48
CA PHE A 53 4.65 1.01 -8.05
C PHE A 53 3.53 1.78 -8.78
N LYS A 54 3.12 2.95 -8.26
CA LYS A 54 2.10 3.80 -8.91
C LYS A 54 2.57 4.40 -10.24
N HIS A 55 3.85 4.73 -10.35
CA HIS A 55 4.44 5.32 -11.56
C HIS A 55 5.02 4.28 -12.54
N LYS A 56 4.77 3.00 -12.30
CA LYS A 56 5.23 1.89 -13.14
C LYS A 56 4.08 1.35 -13.97
#